data_AF-A0A956B213-F1
#
_entry.id   AF-A0A956B213-F1
#
_cell.length_a   1.000
_cell.length_b   1.000
_cell.length_c   1.000
_cell.angle_alpha   90.00
_cell.angle_beta   90.00
_cell.angle_gamma   90.00
#
_symmetry.space_group_name_H-M   'P 1'
#
loop_
_entity.id
_entity.type
_entity.pdbx_description
1 polymer ?
#
loop_
_entity_poly.entity_id
_entity_poly.type
_entity_poly.pdbx_seq_one_letter_code
_entity_poly.pdbx_strand_id
1 'polypeptide(L)'
;MRRWAATLCFALALGVFTAPEARADKVYGAVILDEARKVGEGRYQSLKDWDKTLRFFYSAYGRTSGVVFRRIETTPKVNAIHIANLRRGATWSGINIYETRNKVFIYVIKAEPEDAQKKR
;
A
#
# COMPACT_ATOMS: atom_id res chain seq x y z
N MET A 1 8.43 21.06 69.22
CA MET A 1 7.46 20.46 68.28
C MET A 1 7.60 21.18 66.93
N ARG A 2 8.22 20.57 65.92
CA ARG A 2 8.42 21.15 64.58
C ARG A 2 7.75 20.22 63.57
N ARG A 3 6.61 20.65 63.01
CA ARG A 3 5.87 19.94 61.96
C ARG A 3 6.48 20.33 60.62
N TRP A 4 7.16 19.39 59.96
CA TRP A 4 7.60 19.56 58.57
C TRP A 4 6.48 19.03 57.66
N ALA A 5 5.82 19.94 56.95
CA ALA A 5 4.84 19.58 55.92
C ALA A 5 5.60 19.11 54.68
N ALA A 6 5.50 17.81 54.37
CA ALA A 6 5.98 17.27 53.11
C ALA A 6 4.86 17.37 52.07
N THR A 7 4.91 18.40 51.22
CA THR A 7 4.04 18.51 50.05
C THR A 7 4.67 17.70 48.92
N LEU A 8 4.13 16.51 48.65
CA LEU A 8 4.51 15.72 47.49
C LEU A 8 3.72 16.22 46.27
N CYS A 9 4.38 16.98 45.40
CA CYS A 9 3.86 17.31 44.07
C CYS A 9 3.89 16.06 43.19
N PHE A 10 2.72 15.47 42.94
CA PHE A 10 2.58 14.38 41.97
C PHE A 10 2.49 14.98 40.56
N ALA A 11 3.60 14.97 39.82
CA ALA A 11 3.62 15.43 38.44
C ALA A 11 2.98 14.36 37.52
N LEU A 12 1.82 14.68 36.95
CA LEU A 12 1.21 13.88 35.87
C LEU A 12 2.02 14.08 34.58
N ALA A 13 2.82 13.09 34.20
CA ALA A 13 3.44 13.04 32.89
C ALA A 13 2.40 12.55 31.85
N LEU A 14 1.81 13.49 31.12
CA LEU A 14 1.03 13.20 29.91
C LEU A 14 1.99 12.69 28.82
N GLY A 15 2.09 11.37 28.68
CA GLY A 15 2.79 10.74 27.57
C GLY A 15 2.07 11.02 26.26
N VAL A 16 2.67 11.85 25.40
CA VAL A 16 2.20 12.03 24.02
C VAL A 16 2.50 10.74 23.26
N PHE A 17 1.45 9.94 23.02
CA PHE A 17 1.53 8.78 22.13
C PHE A 17 1.56 9.29 20.69
N THR A 18 2.75 9.53 20.14
CA THR A 18 2.89 9.72 18.70
C THR A 18 2.71 8.37 18.03
N ALA A 19 1.52 8.12 17.47
CA ALA A 19 1.30 6.97 16.60
C ALA A 19 2.31 7.03 15.44
N PRO A 20 2.96 5.92 15.06
CA PRO A 20 3.83 5.92 13.89
C PRO A 20 2.99 6.27 12.66
N GLU A 21 3.39 7.31 11.93
CA GLU A 21 2.84 7.58 10.60
C GLU A 21 3.09 6.33 9.74
N ALA A 22 2.00 5.70 9.31
CA ALA A 22 1.99 4.60 8.36
C ALA A 22 2.63 5.07 7.05
N ARG A 23 3.95 4.89 6.95
CA ARG A 23 4.73 5.32 5.79
C ARG A 23 4.63 4.22 4.75
N ALA A 24 3.65 4.37 3.87
CA ALA A 24 3.45 3.46 2.75
C ALA A 24 4.74 3.30 1.93
N ASP A 25 5.27 2.09 1.93
CA ASP A 25 6.45 1.75 1.15
C ASP A 25 6.19 2.01 -0.34
N LYS A 26 7.20 2.55 -1.04
CA LYS A 26 7.12 2.83 -2.48
C LYS A 26 7.99 1.88 -3.26
N VAL A 27 7.40 1.24 -4.27
CA VAL A 27 8.07 0.34 -5.21
C VAL A 27 7.98 0.95 -6.59
N TYR A 28 9.11 1.34 -7.17
CA TYR A 28 9.15 2.12 -8.42
C TYR A 28 8.23 3.36 -8.38
N GLY A 29 8.03 3.96 -7.21
CA GLY A 29 7.12 5.09 -7.00
C GLY A 29 5.64 4.73 -6.80
N ALA A 30 5.24 3.46 -6.98
CA ALA A 30 3.92 2.97 -6.59
C ALA A 30 3.86 2.72 -5.08
N VAL A 31 2.85 3.25 -4.42
CA VAL A 31 2.47 2.93 -3.04
C VAL A 31 2.01 1.47 -2.98
N ILE A 32 2.54 0.71 -2.02
CA ILE A 32 2.11 -0.65 -1.67
C ILE A 32 1.59 -0.70 -0.23
N LEU A 33 0.90 -1.78 0.13
CA LEU A 33 0.40 -1.97 1.49
C LEU A 33 1.56 -2.04 2.48
N ASP A 34 1.39 -1.40 3.62
CA ASP A 34 2.24 -1.64 4.78
C ASP A 34 2.19 -3.13 5.16
N GLU A 35 3.34 -3.64 5.59
CA GLU A 35 3.54 -5.05 5.99
C GLU A 35 3.43 -6.07 4.86
N ALA A 36 3.34 -5.65 3.59
CA ALA A 36 3.42 -6.58 2.47
C ALA A 36 4.78 -7.31 2.48
N ARG A 37 4.75 -8.64 2.51
CA ARG A 37 5.98 -9.45 2.54
C ARG A 37 6.60 -9.48 1.16
N LYS A 38 7.82 -8.98 1.01
CA LYS A 38 8.58 -9.11 -0.25
C LYS A 38 8.87 -10.59 -0.54
N VAL A 39 8.51 -11.05 -1.73
CA VAL A 39 8.74 -12.43 -2.21
C VAL A 39 9.57 -12.48 -3.51
N GLY A 40 9.92 -11.32 -4.06
CA GLY A 40 10.80 -11.18 -5.21
C GLY A 40 10.96 -9.71 -5.63
N GLU A 41 11.66 -9.47 -6.73
CA GLU A 41 11.74 -8.12 -7.31
C GLU A 41 10.37 -7.66 -7.82
N GLY A 42 9.91 -6.50 -7.36
CA GLY A 42 8.57 -5.98 -7.63
C GLY A 42 7.42 -6.85 -7.10
N ARG A 43 7.71 -7.98 -6.44
CA ARG A 43 6.73 -9.02 -6.05
C ARG A 43 6.57 -9.09 -4.55
N TYR A 44 5.32 -9.02 -4.12
CA TYR A 44 4.94 -8.96 -2.71
C TYR A 44 3.74 -9.88 -2.45
N GLN A 45 3.65 -10.38 -1.23
CA GLN A 45 2.46 -11.03 -0.70
C GLN A 45 1.79 -10.06 0.28
N SER A 46 0.51 -9.76 0.05
CA SER A 46 -0.31 -9.07 1.05
C SER A 46 -0.59 -10.00 2.21
N LEU A 47 -0.43 -9.51 3.44
CA LEU A 47 -0.87 -10.20 4.65
C LEU A 47 -2.36 -10.00 4.93
N LYS A 48 -3.04 -9.18 4.12
CA LYS A 48 -4.49 -8.95 4.19
C LYS A 48 -5.21 -9.82 3.15
N ASP A 49 -6.49 -10.07 3.39
CA ASP A 49 -7.39 -10.71 2.43
C ASP A 49 -7.59 -9.89 1.15
N TRP A 50 -8.23 -10.49 0.15
CA TRP A 50 -8.49 -9.88 -1.15
C TRP A 50 -9.21 -8.54 -1.05
N ASP A 51 -10.31 -8.49 -0.29
CA ASP A 51 -11.14 -7.29 -0.21
C ASP A 51 -10.42 -6.14 0.50
N LYS A 52 -9.68 -6.41 1.58
CA LYS A 52 -8.85 -5.39 2.25
C LYS A 52 -7.73 -4.92 1.34
N THR A 53 -7.11 -5.83 0.60
CA THR A 53 -6.04 -5.48 -0.35
C THR A 53 -6.58 -4.59 -1.48
N LEU A 54 -7.71 -4.93 -2.07
CA LEU A 54 -8.34 -4.11 -3.09
C LEU A 54 -8.79 -2.75 -2.55
N ARG A 55 -9.43 -2.71 -1.36
CA ARG A 55 -9.84 -1.44 -0.75
C ARG A 55 -8.67 -0.48 -0.56
N PHE A 56 -7.51 -0.97 -0.15
CA PHE A 56 -6.30 -0.16 -0.07
C PHE A 56 -5.95 0.46 -1.44
N PHE A 57 -5.86 -0.35 -2.49
CA PHE A 57 -5.49 0.15 -3.82
C PHE A 57 -6.55 1.10 -4.41
N TYR A 58 -7.84 0.82 -4.20
CA TYR A 58 -8.91 1.73 -4.56
C TYR A 58 -8.81 3.06 -3.81
N SER A 59 -8.45 3.05 -2.52
CA SER A 59 -8.24 4.28 -1.77
C SER A 59 -7.01 5.05 -2.28
N ALA A 60 -5.94 4.36 -2.65
CA ALA A 60 -4.70 4.98 -3.14
C ALA A 60 -4.85 5.56 -4.55
N TYR A 61 -5.57 4.88 -5.44
CA TYR A 61 -5.57 5.19 -6.89
C TYR A 61 -6.94 5.36 -7.53
N GLY A 62 -8.04 5.01 -6.85
CA GLY A 62 -9.38 4.95 -7.45
C GLY A 62 -9.91 6.31 -7.95
N ARG A 63 -9.32 7.42 -7.48
CA ARG A 63 -9.62 8.78 -7.93
C ARG A 63 -8.47 9.43 -8.73
N THR A 64 -7.40 8.70 -8.98
CA THR A 64 -6.22 9.23 -9.68
C THR A 64 -6.49 9.22 -11.19
N SER A 65 -6.57 10.42 -11.79
CA SER A 65 -6.71 10.55 -13.24
C SER A 65 -5.58 9.83 -13.99
N GLY A 66 -5.95 9.07 -15.03
CA GLY A 66 -5.03 8.24 -15.79
C GLY A 66 -4.62 6.94 -15.09
N VAL A 67 -5.25 6.54 -13.99
CA VAL A 67 -5.09 5.20 -13.40
C VAL A 67 -6.39 4.42 -13.55
N VAL A 68 -6.33 3.21 -14.09
CA VAL A 68 -7.52 2.43 -14.47
C VAL A 68 -7.46 1.02 -13.89
N PHE A 69 -8.54 0.58 -13.25
CA PHE A 69 -8.69 -0.76 -12.72
C PHE A 69 -9.36 -1.66 -13.77
N ARG A 70 -8.69 -2.73 -14.16
CA ARG A 70 -9.16 -3.71 -15.14
C ARG A 70 -9.24 -5.07 -14.47
N ARG A 71 -10.40 -5.70 -14.51
CA ARG A 71 -10.51 -7.11 -14.11
C ARG A 71 -9.81 -7.96 -15.16
N ILE A 72 -8.90 -8.83 -14.74
CA ILE A 72 -8.36 -9.87 -15.60
C ILE A 72 -9.30 -11.07 -15.49
N GLU A 73 -9.52 -11.83 -16.57
CA GLU A 73 -10.41 -12.99 -16.58
C GLU A 73 -10.19 -13.88 -15.34
N THR A 74 -11.25 -13.97 -14.52
CA THR A 74 -11.24 -14.74 -13.28
C THR A 74 -11.75 -16.14 -13.56
N THR A 75 -10.95 -17.15 -13.23
CA THR A 75 -11.46 -18.52 -13.09
C THR A 75 -12.07 -18.70 -11.70
N PRO A 76 -12.87 -19.74 -11.42
CA PRO A 76 -13.45 -19.97 -10.08
C PRO A 76 -12.41 -20.06 -8.95
N LYS A 77 -11.12 -20.25 -9.28
CA LYS A 77 -10.03 -20.45 -8.33
C LYS A 77 -9.09 -19.25 -8.19
N VAL A 78 -9.24 -18.23 -9.03
CA VAL A 78 -8.32 -17.09 -9.10
C VAL A 78 -9.07 -15.79 -9.34
N ASN A 79 -8.95 -14.87 -8.38
CA ASN A 79 -9.33 -13.48 -8.57
C ASN A 79 -8.12 -12.69 -9.08
N ALA A 80 -8.32 -11.77 -10.03
CA ALA A 80 -7.25 -11.03 -10.65
C ALA A 80 -7.67 -9.62 -11.08
N ILE A 81 -6.88 -8.61 -10.71
CA ILE A 81 -7.05 -7.22 -11.13
C ILE A 81 -5.70 -6.68 -11.63
N HIS A 82 -5.75 -5.95 -12.73
CA HIS A 82 -4.67 -5.10 -13.21
C HIS A 82 -5.03 -3.64 -12.98
N ILE A 83 -4.16 -2.90 -12.31
CA ILE A 83 -4.22 -1.45 -12.19
C ILE A 83 -3.24 -0.89 -13.21
N ALA A 84 -3.75 -0.29 -14.28
CA ALA A 84 -2.93 0.34 -15.31
C ALA A 84 -2.65 1.80 -14.95
N ASN A 85 -1.38 2.22 -14.98
CA ASN A 85 -1.01 3.63 -14.91
C ASN A 85 -0.74 4.18 -16.31
N LEU A 86 -1.70 4.92 -16.84
CA LEU A 86 -1.67 5.52 -18.17
C LEU A 86 -1.09 6.94 -18.18
N ARG A 87 -0.61 7.44 -17.03
CA ARG A 87 0.01 8.77 -16.96
C ARG A 87 1.34 8.79 -17.71
N ARG A 88 1.65 9.90 -18.37
CA ARG A 88 2.94 10.14 -19.02
C ARG A 88 4.01 10.43 -17.96
N GLY A 89 5.21 9.89 -18.15
CA GLY A 89 6.33 10.06 -17.22
C GLY A 89 6.15 9.35 -15.87
N ALA A 90 5.18 8.43 -15.75
CA ALA A 90 5.04 7.61 -14.56
C ALA A 90 6.25 6.67 -14.40
N THR A 91 6.65 6.41 -13.15
CA THR A 91 7.77 5.51 -12.81
C THR A 91 7.36 4.03 -12.73
N TRP A 92 6.06 3.75 -12.76
CA TRP A 92 5.47 2.42 -12.83
C TRP A 92 4.37 2.40 -13.90
N SER A 93 4.22 1.27 -14.59
CA SER A 93 3.28 1.09 -15.70
C SER A 93 2.01 0.35 -15.28
N GLY A 94 2.11 -0.57 -14.31
CA GLY A 94 0.95 -1.27 -13.77
C GLY A 94 1.19 -1.99 -12.44
N ILE A 95 0.10 -2.43 -11.81
CA ILE A 95 0.11 -3.30 -10.63
C ILE A 95 -0.83 -4.47 -10.90
N ASN A 96 -0.32 -5.69 -10.81
CA ASN A 96 -1.16 -6.87 -10.84
C ASN A 96 -1.44 -7.37 -9.43
N ILE A 97 -2.69 -7.70 -9.15
CA ILE A 97 -3.13 -8.26 -7.88
C ILE A 97 -3.85 -9.57 -8.18
N TYR A 98 -3.40 -10.65 -7.54
CA TYR A 98 -3.98 -11.99 -7.73
C TYR A 98 -4.29 -12.62 -6.38
N GLU A 99 -5.43 -13.29 -6.27
CA GLU A 99 -5.72 -14.18 -5.15
C GLU A 99 -5.68 -15.63 -5.63
N THR A 100 -4.94 -16.47 -4.91
CA THR A 100 -4.94 -17.92 -5.12
C THR A 100 -4.64 -18.63 -3.81
N ARG A 101 -5.32 -19.74 -3.54
CA ARG A 101 -5.14 -20.53 -2.30
C ARG A 101 -5.18 -19.66 -1.04
N ASN A 102 -6.14 -18.73 -0.97
CA ASN A 102 -6.35 -17.75 0.12
C ASN A 102 -5.12 -16.85 0.40
N LYS A 103 -4.24 -16.67 -0.59
CA LYS A 103 -3.10 -15.76 -0.52
C LYS A 103 -3.22 -14.73 -1.62
N VAL A 104 -2.91 -13.49 -1.29
CA VAL A 104 -2.97 -12.37 -2.22
C VAL A 104 -1.55 -11.94 -2.58
N PHE A 105 -1.25 -11.91 -3.88
CA PHE A 105 0.03 -11.52 -4.42
C PHE A 105 -0.11 -10.22 -5.22
N ILE A 106 0.91 -9.38 -5.11
CA ILE A 106 1.01 -8.06 -5.73
C ILE A 106 2.29 -8.04 -6.56
N TYR A 107 2.19 -7.62 -7.81
CA TYR A 107 3.33 -7.38 -8.68
C TYR A 107 3.29 -5.97 -9.23
N VAL A 108 4.30 -5.16 -8.87
CA VAL A 108 4.47 -3.80 -9.37
C VAL A 108 5.37 -3.84 -10.61
N ILE A 109 4.85 -3.33 -11.72
CA ILE A 109 5.53 -3.29 -13.00
C ILE A 109 6.19 -1.92 -13.13
N LYS A 110 7.53 -1.90 -13.23
CA LYS A 110 8.29 -0.69 -13.51
C LYS A 110 7.91 -0.14 -14.89
N ALA A 111 7.86 1.18 -15.04
CA ALA A 111 7.66 1.76 -16.36
C ALA A 111 8.95 1.65 -17.16
N GLU A 112 8.84 1.18 -18.40
CA GLU A 112 9.96 1.18 -19.34
C GLU A 112 10.01 2.51 -20.11
N PRO A 113 11.20 2.93 -20.60
CA PRO A 113 11.34 4.17 -21.37
C PRO A 113 10.40 4.26 -22.58
N GLU A 114 10.04 3.12 -23.18
CA GLU A 114 9.11 3.04 -24.31
C GLU A 114 7.64 3.29 -23.93
N ASP A 115 7.24 2.99 -22.70
CA ASP A 115 5.87 3.20 -22.22
C ASP A 115 5.52 4.69 -22.16
N ALA A 116 6.53 5.55 -22.03
CA ALA A 116 6.37 7.00 -22.04
C ALA A 116 6.01 7.55 -23.43
N GLN A 117 6.31 6.80 -24.51
CA GLN A 117 6.12 7.23 -25.90
C GLN A 117 4.81 6.75 -26.51
N LYS A 118 4.30 5.57 -26.10
CA LYS A 118 3.09 4.94 -26.67
C LYS A 118 1.75 5.56 -26.19
N LYS A 119 1.76 6.43 -25.17
CA LYS A 119 0.55 7.02 -24.54
C LYS A 119 0.05 8.30 -25.26
N ARG A 120 0.01 8.29 -26.60
CA ARG A 120 -0.46 9.40 -27.45
C ARG A 120 -1.95 9.32 -27.74
#